data_AF-A0A0L1KQW7-F1
#
_entry.id   AF-A0A0L1KQW7-F1
#
_cell.length_a   1.000
_cell.length_b   1.000
_cell.length_c   1.000
_cell.angle_alpha   90.00
_cell.angle_beta   90.00
_cell.angle_gamma   90.00
#
_symmetry.space_group_name_H-M   'P 1'
#
loop_
_entity.id
_entity.type
_entity.pdbx_description
1 polymer ?
#
loop_
_entity_poly.entity_id
_entity_poly.type
_entity_poly.pdbx_seq_one_letter_code
_entity_poly.pdbx_strand_id
1 'polypeptide(L)'
;MYCKKIDPKGFYSVLGVSQSATADEIKKAYRRKAIEKHPDQGGNSDEFAKINEAYSILSDASKRSMYDQYGSEGVSGQSGNSNSTSPEDIFAEFFSGQRQSRRETTPVTEDKSISISVSLADLYKGETKAVRIRRPAVCKSCMGHGAKTPKSKKLCHKCNGSGQETIVNQVGPGMVQQIMTTCRTCKGKGKTLKPEDACEHCQGEGYRQEEANVDVPLDSTVFHKDVIIVRAQAGCMPDATPGDLHVQIQVRNHPLYQRKGFDFITKRQISLAHALTGGEIPLTHVDGREIVIQTTPRDILNSGNVLLLRGEGMPRRDGTKGNLYVVLDLQMPHTLSMEHQKELKKILGEPSMKPPVASQQIRSPEIVPVLSEEFFENKSPEWAKIESTAGEISPGMEKISNDSYAHGQSAGRQRRRSSKTKGSRTQACETA
;
A
#
# COMPACT_ATOMS: atom_id res chain seq x y z
N MET A 1 26.63 -22.15 -57.53
CA MET A 1 26.85 -21.37 -56.28
C MET A 1 26.90 -19.90 -56.65
N TYR A 2 25.86 -19.13 -56.35
CA TYR A 2 25.91 -17.67 -56.50
C TYR A 2 26.04 -17.04 -55.12
N CYS A 3 27.18 -16.42 -54.86
CA CYS A 3 27.43 -15.61 -53.68
C CYS A 3 26.69 -14.28 -53.86
N LYS A 4 25.58 -14.07 -53.15
CA LYS A 4 24.85 -12.78 -53.16
C LYS A 4 25.76 -11.72 -52.53
N LYS A 5 25.98 -10.63 -53.27
CA LYS A 5 26.78 -9.48 -52.83
C LYS A 5 26.22 -8.94 -51.50
N ILE A 6 27.14 -8.60 -50.59
CA ILE A 6 26.84 -7.97 -49.30
C ILE A 6 26.31 -6.57 -49.60
N ASP A 7 25.03 -6.33 -49.31
CA ASP A 7 24.50 -4.97 -49.30
C ASP A 7 25.16 -4.19 -48.14
N PRO A 8 25.87 -3.07 -48.41
CA PRO A 8 26.57 -2.31 -47.38
C PRO A 8 25.63 -1.68 -46.33
N LYS A 9 24.31 -1.74 -46.53
CA LYS A 9 23.26 -1.15 -45.68
C LYS A 9 22.29 -2.17 -45.03
N GLY A 10 22.66 -3.45 -44.91
CA GLY A 10 21.80 -4.48 -44.29
C GLY A 10 21.83 -4.50 -42.75
N PHE A 11 20.79 -5.02 -42.10
CA PHE A 11 20.72 -5.10 -40.62
C PHE A 11 21.85 -5.93 -39.99
N TYR A 12 22.36 -6.93 -40.71
CA TYR A 12 23.53 -7.71 -40.29
C TYR A 12 24.82 -6.88 -40.26
N SER A 13 25.03 -5.97 -41.24
CA SER A 13 26.19 -5.07 -41.23
C SER A 13 26.06 -4.01 -40.14
N VAL A 14 24.84 -3.52 -39.88
CA VAL A 14 24.54 -2.59 -38.76
C VAL A 14 24.87 -3.22 -37.41
N LEU A 15 24.63 -4.52 -37.20
CA LEU A 15 25.05 -5.24 -35.99
C LEU A 15 26.50 -5.76 -36.04
N GLY A 16 27.14 -5.75 -37.21
CA GLY A 16 28.52 -6.21 -37.41
C GLY A 16 28.66 -7.74 -37.26
N VAL A 17 27.66 -8.49 -37.72
CA VAL A 17 27.59 -9.95 -37.67
C VAL A 17 27.39 -10.53 -39.06
N SER A 18 27.77 -11.79 -39.29
CA SER A 18 27.51 -12.46 -40.56
C SER A 18 26.02 -12.78 -40.72
N GLN A 19 25.56 -12.97 -41.96
CA GLN A 19 24.18 -13.43 -42.23
C GLN A 19 23.91 -14.84 -41.66
N SER A 20 24.96 -15.65 -41.51
CA SER A 20 24.92 -16.97 -40.87
C SER A 20 24.95 -16.94 -39.34
N ALA A 21 24.98 -15.75 -38.71
CA ALA A 21 25.13 -15.62 -37.26
C ALA A 21 23.95 -16.25 -36.51
N THR A 22 24.25 -16.93 -35.41
CA THR A 22 23.24 -17.51 -34.52
C THR A 22 22.52 -16.41 -33.71
N ALA A 23 21.33 -16.72 -33.16
CA ALA A 23 20.58 -15.76 -32.35
C ALA A 23 21.38 -15.24 -31.14
N ASP A 24 22.23 -16.09 -30.56
CA ASP A 24 23.09 -15.73 -29.43
C ASP A 24 24.22 -14.77 -29.84
N GLU A 25 24.80 -14.95 -31.03
CA GLU A 25 25.79 -14.04 -31.59
C GLU A 25 25.21 -12.66 -31.90
N ILE A 26 23.99 -12.62 -32.45
CA ILE A 26 23.24 -11.39 -32.71
C ILE A 26 22.96 -10.65 -31.40
N LYS A 27 22.52 -11.36 -30.36
CA LYS A 27 22.26 -10.80 -29.03
C LYS A 27 23.54 -10.32 -28.33
N LYS A 28 24.67 -10.98 -28.54
CA LYS A 28 25.97 -10.56 -28.01
C LYS A 28 26.50 -9.32 -28.73
N ALA A 29 26.35 -9.25 -30.06
CA ALA A 29 26.74 -8.11 -30.86
C ALA A 29 25.92 -6.85 -30.56
N TYR A 30 24.59 -7.01 -30.41
CA TYR A 30 23.70 -5.92 -29.99
C TYR A 30 24.11 -5.34 -28.64
N ARG A 31 24.34 -6.17 -27.63
CA ARG A 31 24.74 -5.71 -26.28
C ARG A 31 26.05 -4.92 -26.31
N ARG A 32 27.03 -5.35 -27.12
CA ARG A 32 28.29 -4.63 -27.28
C ARG A 32 28.08 -3.25 -27.93
N LYS A 33 27.34 -3.19 -29.04
CA LYS A 33 27.08 -1.93 -29.76
C LYS A 33 26.15 -0.99 -29.02
N ALA A 34 25.19 -1.51 -28.26
CA ALA A 34 24.26 -0.70 -27.47
C ALA A 34 24.96 0.02 -26.30
N ILE A 35 26.01 -0.57 -25.73
CA ILE A 35 26.85 0.09 -24.72
C ILE A 35 27.76 1.13 -25.39
N GLU A 36 28.42 0.76 -26.49
CA GLU A 36 29.34 1.64 -27.24
C GLU A 36 28.66 2.88 -27.82
N LYS A 37 27.40 2.76 -28.26
CA LYS A 37 26.64 3.81 -28.94
C LYS A 37 25.49 4.37 -28.09
N HIS A 38 25.52 4.17 -26.78
CA HIS A 38 24.49 4.70 -25.90
C HIS A 38 24.53 6.24 -25.88
N PRO A 39 23.39 6.95 -26.00
CA PRO A 39 23.35 8.41 -26.00
C PRO A 39 23.93 9.04 -24.73
N ASP A 40 23.72 8.40 -23.56
CA ASP A 40 24.30 8.87 -22.29
C ASP A 40 25.84 8.74 -22.21
N GLN A 41 26.47 7.99 -23.11
CA GLN A 41 27.93 7.81 -23.18
C GLN A 41 28.57 8.58 -24.36
N GLY A 42 27.82 9.52 -24.98
CA GLY A 42 28.31 10.35 -26.08
C GLY A 42 28.08 9.77 -27.49
N GLY A 43 27.21 8.77 -27.63
CA GLY A 43 26.83 8.18 -28.92
C GLY A 43 25.76 8.97 -29.68
N ASN A 44 25.74 8.84 -31.01
CA ASN A 44 24.72 9.46 -31.86
C ASN A 44 23.37 8.73 -31.76
N SER A 45 22.29 9.47 -31.46
CA SER A 45 20.93 8.93 -31.34
C SER A 45 20.46 8.18 -32.59
N ASP A 46 20.84 8.66 -33.78
CA ASP A 46 20.43 8.06 -35.06
C ASP A 46 21.12 6.72 -35.34
N GLU A 47 22.36 6.54 -34.86
CA GLU A 47 23.07 5.26 -34.97
C GLU A 47 22.47 4.24 -33.99
N PHE A 48 22.12 4.68 -32.79
CA PHE A 48 21.47 3.85 -31.79
C PHE A 48 20.08 3.40 -32.24
N ALA A 49 19.30 4.27 -32.89
CA ALA A 49 18.01 3.93 -33.48
C ALA A 49 18.14 2.80 -34.52
N LYS A 50 19.12 2.89 -35.43
CA LYS A 50 19.40 1.87 -36.45
C LYS A 50 19.83 0.53 -35.84
N ILE A 51 20.60 0.56 -34.74
CA ILE A 51 21.02 -0.65 -34.01
C ILE A 51 19.80 -1.34 -33.37
N ASN A 52 18.87 -0.57 -32.81
CA ASN A 52 17.64 -1.10 -32.20
C ASN A 52 16.68 -1.68 -33.25
N GLU A 53 16.53 -1.01 -34.40
CA GLU A 53 15.73 -1.49 -35.52
C GLU A 53 16.29 -2.82 -36.06
N ALA A 54 17.60 -2.89 -36.29
CA ALA A 54 18.27 -4.10 -36.75
C ALA A 54 18.07 -5.28 -35.76
N TYR A 55 18.16 -5.03 -34.46
CA TYR A 55 17.95 -6.07 -33.46
C TYR A 55 16.49 -6.51 -33.36
N SER A 56 15.52 -5.58 -33.48
CA SER A 56 14.09 -5.91 -33.47
C SER A 56 13.70 -6.90 -34.57
N ILE A 57 14.33 -6.79 -35.74
CA ILE A 57 14.07 -7.64 -36.90
C ILE A 57 14.86 -8.95 -36.82
N LEU A 58 16.12 -8.89 -36.41
CA LEU A 58 17.01 -10.07 -36.40
C LEU A 58 16.88 -10.96 -35.14
N SER A 59 16.27 -10.46 -34.06
CA SER A 59 16.07 -11.22 -32.82
C SER A 59 14.89 -12.20 -32.89
N ASP A 60 13.90 -11.95 -33.74
CA ASP A 60 12.74 -12.81 -33.94
C ASP A 60 12.95 -13.70 -35.18
N ALA A 61 12.84 -15.02 -35.01
CA ALA A 61 13.07 -15.99 -36.07
C ALA A 61 12.15 -15.80 -37.28
N SER A 62 10.90 -15.39 -37.06
CA SER A 62 9.92 -15.15 -38.13
C SER A 62 10.26 -13.88 -38.91
N LYS A 63 10.57 -12.78 -38.21
CA LYS A 63 10.94 -11.50 -38.85
C LYS A 63 12.28 -11.59 -39.57
N ARG A 64 13.23 -12.32 -39.00
CA ARG A 64 14.52 -12.63 -39.63
C ARG A 64 14.33 -13.42 -40.91
N SER A 65 13.50 -14.47 -40.89
CA SER A 65 13.20 -15.25 -42.10
C SER A 65 12.54 -14.40 -43.19
N MET A 66 11.63 -13.50 -42.83
CA MET A 66 11.00 -12.57 -43.78
C MET A 66 12.02 -11.57 -44.34
N TYR A 67 12.90 -11.03 -43.51
CA TYR A 67 13.98 -10.14 -43.94
C TYR A 67 14.97 -10.85 -44.88
N ASP A 68 15.34 -12.10 -44.57
CA ASP A 68 16.26 -12.90 -45.37
C ASP A 68 15.66 -13.30 -46.74
N GLN A 69 14.32 -13.43 -46.81
CA GLN A 69 13.60 -13.78 -48.04
C GLN A 69 13.24 -12.57 -48.91
N TYR A 70 12.84 -11.45 -48.30
CA TYR A 70 12.22 -10.31 -49.00
C TYR A 70 12.95 -8.97 -48.80
N GLY A 71 14.02 -8.92 -48.01
CA GLY A 71 14.76 -7.69 -47.72
C GLY A 71 14.00 -6.75 -46.77
N SER A 72 14.46 -5.50 -46.65
CA SER A 72 13.90 -4.50 -45.72
C SER A 72 12.45 -4.09 -46.06
N GLU A 73 12.01 -4.25 -47.31
CA GLU A 73 10.65 -3.90 -47.76
C GLU A 73 9.59 -4.95 -47.34
N GLY A 74 10.00 -6.19 -47.07
CA GLY A 74 9.06 -7.25 -46.64
C GLY A 74 8.64 -7.16 -45.17
N VAL A 75 9.37 -6.39 -44.34
CA VAL A 75 9.15 -6.31 -42.88
C VAL A 75 8.41 -5.03 -42.49
N SER A 76 8.43 -3.98 -43.32
CA SER A 76 7.71 -2.73 -43.07
C SER A 76 6.18 -2.86 -43.19
N GLY A 77 5.69 -3.82 -44.00
CA GLY A 77 4.25 -4.06 -44.20
C GLY A 77 3.53 -4.79 -43.06
N GLN A 78 4.25 -5.23 -42.02
CA GLN A 78 3.67 -5.98 -40.89
C GLN A 78 4.21 -5.51 -39.54
N SER A 79 4.48 -4.21 -39.40
CA SER A 79 4.88 -3.60 -38.13
C SER A 79 3.85 -2.59 -37.63
N GLY A 80 2.60 -3.03 -37.52
CA GLY A 80 1.63 -2.37 -36.65
C GLY A 80 1.85 -2.81 -35.21
N ASN A 81 2.13 -1.84 -34.33
CA ASN A 81 2.11 -1.92 -32.87
C ASN A 81 3.47 -2.01 -32.14
N SER A 82 4.25 -0.93 -32.24
CA SER A 82 5.13 -0.50 -31.15
C SER A 82 5.16 1.02 -31.07
N ASN A 83 4.74 1.57 -29.92
CA ASN A 83 4.70 3.00 -29.60
C ASN A 83 5.98 3.77 -30.00
N SER A 84 5.94 4.44 -31.14
CA SER A 84 6.79 5.58 -31.45
C SER A 84 5.93 6.66 -32.09
N THR A 85 5.82 7.79 -31.39
CA THR A 85 5.11 9.01 -31.78
C THR A 85 5.65 9.58 -33.09
N SER A 86 5.03 9.20 -34.21
CA SER A 86 5.13 9.91 -35.48
C SER A 86 3.84 10.72 -35.72
N PRO A 87 3.93 12.03 -36.03
CA PRO A 87 2.77 12.86 -36.33
C PRO A 87 1.93 12.40 -37.52
N GLU A 88 2.50 11.61 -38.44
CA GLU A 88 1.76 11.05 -39.58
C GLU A 88 0.81 9.90 -39.20
N ASP A 89 1.09 9.12 -38.14
CA ASP A 89 0.24 7.99 -37.71
C ASP A 89 -1.03 8.45 -36.95
N ILE A 90 -0.98 9.61 -36.31
CA ILE A 90 -2.15 10.23 -35.65
C ILE A 90 -3.17 10.70 -36.69
N PHE A 91 -2.73 11.12 -37.87
CA PHE A 91 -3.60 11.52 -38.98
C PHE A 91 -4.21 10.31 -39.70
N ALA A 92 -3.48 9.18 -39.74
CA ALA A 92 -3.98 7.92 -40.29
C ALA A 92 -4.99 7.22 -39.36
N GLU A 93 -4.85 7.35 -38.04
CA GLU A 93 -5.79 6.82 -37.04
C GLU A 93 -7.14 7.55 -37.04
N PHE A 94 -7.16 8.82 -37.45
CA PHE A 94 -8.40 9.61 -37.57
C PHE A 94 -9.22 9.29 -38.85
N PHE A 95 -8.57 8.81 -39.91
CA PHE A 95 -9.21 8.51 -41.21
C PHE A 95 -9.39 7.01 -41.53
N SER A 96 -8.85 6.10 -40.71
CA SER A 96 -8.98 4.65 -40.90
C SER A 96 -10.09 4.03 -40.01
N GLY A 97 -11.34 4.29 -40.38
CA GLY A 97 -12.53 3.69 -39.76
C GLY A 97 -12.71 2.19 -40.05
N GLN A 98 -11.76 1.35 -39.67
CA GLN A 98 -11.80 -0.10 -39.91
C GLN A 98 -11.71 -0.91 -38.60
N ARG A 99 -12.90 -1.25 -38.10
CA ARG A 99 -13.23 -2.44 -37.29
C ARG A 99 -12.04 -3.10 -36.55
N GLN A 100 -11.62 -2.50 -35.45
CA GLN A 100 -11.03 -3.31 -34.39
C GLN A 100 -12.09 -4.32 -33.93
N SER A 101 -11.82 -5.60 -34.16
CA SER A 101 -12.48 -6.71 -33.48
C SER A 101 -12.26 -6.49 -31.98
N ARG A 102 -13.25 -5.86 -31.35
CA ARG A 102 -13.31 -5.61 -29.92
C ARG A 102 -13.15 -6.95 -29.23
N ARG A 103 -11.97 -7.19 -28.66
CA ARG A 103 -11.75 -8.30 -27.73
C ARG A 103 -12.84 -8.17 -26.68
N GLU A 104 -13.73 -9.16 -26.64
CA GLU A 104 -14.84 -9.24 -25.69
C GLU A 104 -14.21 -9.28 -24.30
N THR A 105 -14.01 -8.12 -23.68
CA THR A 105 -13.63 -8.02 -22.29
C THR A 105 -14.80 -8.60 -21.53
N THR A 106 -14.63 -9.84 -21.06
CA THR A 106 -15.56 -10.44 -20.10
C THR A 106 -15.82 -9.40 -19.01
N PRO A 107 -17.09 -9.05 -18.73
CA PRO A 107 -17.40 -8.10 -17.69
C PRO A 107 -16.72 -8.56 -16.38
N VAL A 108 -16.25 -7.61 -15.58
CA VAL A 108 -15.58 -7.92 -14.29
C VAL A 108 -16.51 -7.42 -13.20
N THR A 109 -16.69 -8.25 -12.17
CA THR A 109 -17.41 -7.82 -10.96
C THR A 109 -16.55 -6.80 -10.24
N GLU A 110 -17.14 -5.69 -9.79
CA GLU A 110 -16.41 -4.63 -9.10
C GLU A 110 -15.72 -5.16 -7.83
N ASP A 111 -14.51 -4.66 -7.59
CA ASP A 111 -13.77 -4.95 -6.37
C ASP A 111 -14.48 -4.33 -5.17
N LYS A 112 -14.35 -4.97 -4.00
CA LYS A 112 -14.96 -4.49 -2.76
C LYS A 112 -13.88 -4.12 -1.76
N SER A 113 -14.00 -2.95 -1.13
CA SER A 113 -13.13 -2.54 -0.03
C SER A 113 -13.88 -2.58 1.31
N ILE A 114 -13.23 -3.13 2.34
CA ILE A 114 -13.73 -3.13 3.72
C ILE A 114 -12.58 -2.79 4.66
N SER A 115 -12.89 -2.24 5.83
CA SER A 115 -11.93 -2.07 6.92
C SER A 115 -12.27 -3.01 8.07
N ILE A 116 -11.25 -3.64 8.65
CA ILE A 116 -11.41 -4.48 9.85
C ILE A 116 -10.48 -4.01 10.96
N SER A 117 -10.99 -3.99 12.18
CA SER A 117 -10.19 -3.69 13.36
C SER A 117 -9.59 -4.98 13.95
N VAL A 118 -8.29 -4.98 14.20
CA VAL A 118 -7.52 -6.15 14.63
C VAL A 118 -6.71 -5.82 15.88
N SER A 119 -6.60 -6.76 16.82
CA SER A 119 -5.78 -6.60 18.03
C SER A 119 -4.31 -6.97 17.77
N LEU A 120 -3.37 -6.48 18.59
CA LEU A 120 -1.98 -6.93 18.50
C LEU A 120 -1.83 -8.43 18.81
N ALA A 121 -2.70 -8.98 19.67
CA ALA A 121 -2.71 -10.41 20.01
C ALA A 121 -3.12 -11.29 18.83
N ASP A 122 -4.13 -10.86 18.06
CA ASP A 122 -4.59 -11.56 16.84
C ASP A 122 -3.41 -11.67 15.84
N LEU A 123 -2.67 -10.58 15.64
CA LEU A 123 -1.51 -10.53 14.76
C LEU A 123 -0.34 -11.37 15.29
N TYR A 124 -0.16 -11.43 16.61
CA TYR A 124 0.92 -12.21 17.23
C TYR A 124 0.71 -13.72 17.04
N LYS A 125 -0.54 -14.19 17.20
CA LYS A 125 -0.91 -15.59 17.03
C LYS A 125 -0.95 -16.02 15.56
N GLY A 126 -1.22 -15.10 14.65
CA GLY A 126 -1.25 -15.38 13.21
C GLY A 126 -2.48 -16.19 12.79
N GLU A 127 -3.65 -15.85 13.34
CA GLU A 127 -4.91 -16.58 13.09
C GLU A 127 -5.69 -15.99 11.89
N THR A 128 -6.47 -16.83 11.22
CA THR A 128 -7.43 -16.38 10.20
C THR A 128 -8.67 -15.77 10.86
N LYS A 129 -8.98 -14.52 10.53
CA LYS A 129 -10.17 -13.83 11.05
C LYS A 129 -11.31 -13.91 10.05
N ALA A 130 -12.41 -14.56 10.43
CA ALA A 130 -13.63 -14.61 9.63
C ALA A 130 -14.37 -13.27 9.65
N VAL A 131 -14.59 -12.69 8.47
CA VAL A 131 -15.27 -11.40 8.30
C VAL A 131 -16.57 -11.60 7.52
N ARG A 132 -17.68 -11.14 8.08
CA ARG A 132 -18.98 -11.13 7.41
C ARG A 132 -19.07 -9.98 6.44
N ILE A 133 -19.27 -10.29 5.16
CA ILE A 133 -19.47 -9.29 4.11
C ILE A 133 -20.75 -9.58 3.32
N ARG A 134 -21.40 -8.53 2.86
CA ARG A 134 -22.46 -8.61 1.84
C ARG A 134 -21.83 -8.54 0.46
N ARG A 135 -22.10 -9.48 -0.43
CA ARG A 135 -21.55 -9.49 -1.79
C ARG A 135 -22.56 -10.01 -2.81
N PRO A 136 -22.48 -9.60 -4.08
CA PRO A 136 -23.29 -10.23 -5.13
C PRO A 136 -22.88 -11.70 -5.27
N ALA A 137 -23.88 -12.57 -5.30
CA ALA A 137 -23.74 -13.98 -5.60
C ALA A 137 -24.74 -14.36 -6.69
N VAL A 138 -24.37 -15.33 -7.52
CA VAL A 138 -25.23 -15.85 -8.58
C VAL A 138 -26.53 -16.36 -7.96
N CYS A 139 -27.67 -15.94 -8.52
CA CYS A 139 -28.96 -16.33 -7.98
C CYS A 139 -29.16 -17.84 -8.09
N LYS A 140 -29.26 -18.53 -6.95
CA LYS A 140 -29.42 -19.99 -6.88
C LYS A 140 -30.69 -20.49 -7.60
N SER A 141 -31.78 -19.72 -7.58
CA SER A 141 -33.07 -20.13 -8.17
C SER A 141 -33.11 -20.11 -9.70
N CYS A 142 -32.33 -19.24 -10.35
CA CYS A 142 -32.30 -19.13 -11.82
C CYS A 142 -30.90 -19.40 -12.41
N MET A 143 -29.94 -19.82 -11.59
CA MET A 143 -28.56 -20.15 -11.95
C MET A 143 -27.88 -19.05 -12.79
N GLY A 144 -28.13 -17.78 -12.46
CA GLY A 144 -27.54 -16.65 -13.18
C GLY A 144 -28.31 -16.20 -14.42
N HIS A 145 -29.33 -16.95 -14.86
CA HIS A 145 -30.10 -16.58 -16.03
C HIS A 145 -31.01 -15.37 -15.79
N GLY A 146 -31.35 -15.01 -14.55
CA GLY A 146 -32.24 -13.88 -14.27
C GLY A 146 -33.69 -14.07 -14.69
N ALA A 147 -34.04 -15.23 -15.27
CA ALA A 147 -35.37 -15.53 -15.78
C ALA A 147 -35.90 -16.83 -15.18
N LYS A 148 -37.23 -17.01 -15.17
CA LYS A 148 -37.89 -18.25 -14.72
C LYS A 148 -37.46 -19.45 -15.57
N THR A 149 -37.25 -19.23 -16.86
CA THR A 149 -36.71 -20.23 -17.79
C THR A 149 -35.58 -19.61 -18.62
N PRO A 150 -34.53 -20.38 -19.01
CA PRO A 150 -33.41 -19.84 -19.79
C PRO A 150 -33.82 -19.27 -21.15
N LYS A 151 -34.93 -19.79 -21.72
CA LYS A 151 -35.42 -19.47 -23.06
C LYS A 151 -36.28 -18.20 -23.14
N SER A 152 -36.69 -17.61 -22.01
CA SER A 152 -37.56 -16.43 -22.03
C SER A 152 -36.82 -15.12 -22.36
N LYS A 153 -35.47 -15.13 -22.39
CA LYS A 153 -34.67 -14.03 -22.90
C LYS A 153 -34.75 -13.94 -24.42
N LYS A 154 -35.43 -12.92 -24.93
CA LYS A 154 -35.50 -12.62 -26.37
C LYS A 154 -34.40 -11.63 -26.76
N LEU A 155 -33.97 -11.66 -28.02
CA LEU A 155 -33.05 -10.66 -28.56
C LEU A 155 -33.69 -9.27 -28.46
N CYS A 156 -32.88 -8.28 -28.08
CA CYS A 156 -33.34 -6.90 -28.00
C CYS A 156 -33.71 -6.39 -29.39
N HIS A 157 -34.94 -5.95 -29.59
CA HIS A 157 -35.42 -5.45 -30.88
C HIS A 157 -34.72 -4.16 -31.35
N LYS A 158 -34.19 -3.35 -30.44
CA LYS A 158 -33.51 -2.08 -30.80
C LYS A 158 -32.07 -2.26 -31.27
N CYS A 159 -31.33 -3.18 -30.65
CA CYS A 159 -29.90 -3.38 -30.96
C CYS A 159 -29.62 -4.74 -31.63
N ASN A 160 -30.65 -5.57 -31.84
CA ASN A 160 -30.54 -6.92 -32.41
C ASN A 160 -29.45 -7.79 -31.77
N GLY A 161 -29.24 -7.64 -30.45
CA GLY A 161 -28.21 -8.38 -29.73
C GLY A 161 -26.88 -7.64 -29.54
N SER A 162 -26.64 -6.53 -30.25
CA SER A 162 -25.35 -5.82 -30.19
C SER A 162 -25.09 -5.07 -28.87
N GLY A 163 -26.13 -4.86 -28.05
CA GLY A 163 -26.01 -4.13 -26.78
C GLY A 163 -25.74 -2.63 -26.91
N GLN A 164 -25.51 -2.11 -28.13
CA GLN A 164 -25.17 -0.71 -28.40
C GLN A 164 -26.10 -0.14 -29.47
N GLU A 165 -26.42 1.15 -29.36
CA GLU A 165 -27.21 1.89 -30.34
C GLU A 165 -26.44 3.12 -30.81
N THR A 166 -26.43 3.36 -32.13
CA THR A 166 -25.80 4.54 -32.72
C THR A 166 -26.80 5.69 -32.68
N ILE A 167 -26.50 6.72 -31.90
CA ILE A 167 -27.30 7.95 -31.84
C ILE A 167 -26.65 8.95 -32.80
N VAL A 168 -27.44 9.46 -33.74
CA VAL A 168 -27.00 10.49 -34.68
C VAL A 168 -27.32 11.86 -34.08
N ASN A 169 -26.29 12.60 -33.68
CA ASN A 169 -26.42 13.97 -33.20
C ASN A 169 -26.07 14.94 -34.34
N GLN A 170 -26.99 15.82 -34.71
CA GLN A 170 -26.70 16.93 -35.63
C GLN A 170 -25.99 18.04 -34.85
N VAL A 171 -24.70 18.25 -35.14
CA VAL A 171 -23.86 19.25 -34.46
C VAL A 171 -23.82 20.57 -35.25
N GLY A 172 -24.33 20.58 -36.49
CA GLY A 172 -24.50 21.78 -37.30
C GLY A 172 -25.18 21.50 -38.65
N PRO A 173 -25.42 22.54 -39.47
CA PRO A 173 -25.97 22.38 -40.81
C PRO A 173 -25.07 21.49 -41.66
N GLY A 174 -25.58 20.32 -42.06
CA GLY A 174 -24.83 19.35 -42.88
C GLY A 174 -23.80 18.47 -42.15
N MET A 175 -23.60 18.65 -40.84
CA MET A 175 -22.67 17.82 -40.04
C MET A 175 -23.43 16.94 -39.03
N VAL A 176 -23.46 15.63 -39.33
CA VAL A 176 -24.00 14.58 -38.45
C VAL A 176 -22.86 13.84 -37.75
N GLN A 177 -22.89 13.79 -36.43
CA GLN A 177 -21.98 12.98 -35.62
C GLN A 177 -22.69 11.71 -35.17
N GLN A 178 -22.13 10.54 -35.48
CA GLN A 178 -22.63 9.26 -34.99
C GLN A 178 -21.90 8.91 -33.69
N ILE A 179 -22.64 8.84 -32.58
CA ILE A 179 -22.10 8.46 -31.26
C ILE A 179 -22.66 7.09 -30.90
N MET A 180 -21.77 6.11 -30.72
CA MET A 180 -22.15 4.80 -30.20
C MET A 180 -22.42 4.91 -28.69
N THR A 181 -23.65 4.61 -28.28
CA THR A 181 -24.08 4.62 -26.88
C THR A 181 -24.57 3.23 -26.47
N THR A 182 -24.60 2.93 -25.16
CA THR A 182 -25.23 1.69 -24.67
C THR A 182 -26.72 1.70 -25.01
N CYS A 183 -27.24 0.57 -25.50
CA CYS A 183 -28.65 0.49 -25.91
C CYS A 183 -29.56 0.74 -24.70
N ARG A 184 -30.44 1.73 -24.78
CA ARG A 184 -31.30 2.16 -23.66
C ARG A 184 -32.31 1.09 -23.24
N THR A 185 -32.70 0.21 -24.18
CA THR A 185 -33.71 -0.84 -23.94
C THR A 185 -33.14 -2.08 -23.25
N CYS A 186 -31.92 -2.51 -23.61
CA CYS A 186 -31.30 -3.70 -22.99
C CYS A 186 -30.16 -3.37 -22.01
N LYS A 187 -29.82 -2.08 -21.83
CA LYS A 187 -28.72 -1.60 -20.99
C LYS A 187 -27.40 -2.33 -21.24
N GLY A 188 -27.09 -2.60 -22.51
CA GLY A 188 -25.86 -3.33 -22.90
C GLY A 188 -25.97 -4.85 -22.90
N LYS A 189 -27.04 -5.47 -22.37
CA LYS A 189 -27.17 -6.93 -22.25
C LYS A 189 -27.49 -7.66 -23.56
N GLY A 190 -27.89 -6.95 -24.62
CA GLY A 190 -28.25 -7.51 -25.94
C GLY A 190 -29.56 -8.33 -25.97
N LYS A 191 -30.07 -8.77 -24.82
CA LYS A 191 -31.34 -9.50 -24.66
C LYS A 191 -32.29 -8.72 -23.75
N THR A 192 -33.58 -8.82 -24.03
CA THR A 192 -34.66 -8.24 -23.23
C THR A 192 -35.49 -9.34 -22.59
N LEU A 193 -35.87 -9.14 -21.33
CA LEU A 193 -36.69 -10.05 -20.56
C LEU A 193 -38.00 -9.34 -20.21
N LYS A 194 -39.13 -10.04 -20.38
CA LYS A 194 -40.43 -9.51 -19.94
C LYS A 194 -40.51 -9.56 -18.40
N PRO A 195 -41.18 -8.59 -17.74
CA PRO A 195 -41.33 -8.60 -16.29
C PRO A 195 -41.96 -9.88 -15.73
N GLU A 196 -42.93 -10.46 -16.43
CA GLU A 196 -43.62 -11.71 -16.05
C GLU A 196 -42.69 -12.93 -16.02
N ASP A 197 -41.71 -12.94 -16.92
CA ASP A 197 -40.73 -14.01 -17.09
C ASP A 197 -39.47 -13.80 -16.22
N ALA A 198 -39.40 -12.69 -15.49
CA ALA A 198 -38.32 -12.39 -14.58
C ALA A 198 -38.32 -13.36 -13.39
N CYS A 199 -37.13 -13.76 -12.95
CA CYS A 199 -36.99 -14.55 -11.73
C CYS A 199 -37.50 -13.73 -10.55
N GLU A 200 -38.37 -14.30 -9.73
CA GLU A 200 -38.99 -13.62 -8.58
C GLU A 200 -37.98 -13.27 -7.49
N HIS A 201 -36.91 -14.07 -7.33
CA HIS A 201 -35.90 -13.88 -6.30
C HIS A 201 -34.82 -12.85 -6.64
N CYS A 202 -34.53 -12.62 -7.93
CA CYS A 202 -33.49 -11.67 -8.37
C CYS A 202 -34.03 -10.59 -9.32
N GLN A 203 -35.34 -10.54 -9.55
CA GLN A 203 -36.04 -9.53 -10.34
C GLN A 203 -35.42 -9.26 -11.72
N GLY A 204 -34.91 -10.29 -12.41
CA GLY A 204 -34.30 -10.12 -13.73
C GLY A 204 -32.78 -9.89 -13.74
N GLU A 205 -32.13 -9.69 -12.59
CA GLU A 205 -30.71 -9.34 -12.53
C GLU A 205 -29.77 -10.54 -12.73
N GLY A 206 -30.16 -11.72 -12.24
CA GLY A 206 -29.35 -12.95 -12.30
C GLY A 206 -28.39 -13.13 -11.12
N TYR A 207 -28.23 -12.13 -10.27
CA TYR A 207 -27.51 -12.23 -8.99
C TYR A 207 -28.36 -11.66 -7.86
N ARG A 208 -27.96 -11.91 -6.62
CA ARG A 208 -28.56 -11.33 -5.40
C ARG A 208 -27.47 -11.01 -4.40
N GLN A 209 -27.72 -10.05 -3.51
CA GLN A 209 -26.81 -9.78 -2.40
C GLN A 209 -26.94 -10.88 -1.35
N GLU A 210 -25.83 -11.52 -1.02
CA GLU A 210 -25.75 -12.56 0.02
C GLU A 210 -24.70 -12.18 1.06
N GLU A 211 -24.94 -12.58 2.32
CA GLU A 211 -23.95 -12.49 3.38
C GLU A 211 -23.04 -13.73 3.33
N ALA A 212 -21.73 -13.50 3.27
CA ALA A 212 -20.72 -14.55 3.26
C ALA A 212 -19.66 -14.26 4.34
N ASN A 213 -19.17 -15.33 4.98
CA ASN A 213 -17.98 -15.26 5.83
C ASN A 213 -16.75 -15.44 4.92
N VAL A 214 -15.83 -14.49 4.97
CA VAL A 214 -14.54 -14.56 4.27
C VAL A 214 -13.42 -14.60 5.30
N ASP A 215 -12.57 -15.61 5.20
CA ASP A 215 -11.42 -15.76 6.08
C ASP A 215 -10.27 -14.88 5.60
N VAL A 216 -9.89 -13.92 6.45
CA VAL A 216 -8.77 -13.02 6.19
C VAL A 216 -7.56 -13.55 6.95
N PRO A 217 -6.49 -14.00 6.27
CA PRO A 217 -5.28 -14.43 6.94
C PRO A 217 -4.59 -13.22 7.56
N LEU A 218 -4.43 -13.22 8.87
CA LEU A 218 -3.68 -12.21 9.59
C LEU A 218 -2.34 -12.82 9.98
N ASP A 219 -1.26 -12.14 9.67
CA ASP A 219 0.08 -12.56 10.05
C ASP A 219 0.83 -11.43 10.77
N SER A 220 1.96 -11.79 11.36
CA SER A 220 2.79 -10.85 12.10
C SER A 220 3.46 -9.78 11.24
N THR A 221 3.42 -9.90 9.92
CA THR A 221 3.97 -8.93 8.98
C THR A 221 2.98 -7.84 8.60
N VAL A 222 1.71 -7.99 8.98
CA VAL A 222 0.67 -6.97 8.76
C VAL A 222 0.87 -5.78 9.71
N PHE A 223 0.83 -4.57 9.14
CA PHE A 223 0.89 -3.30 9.84
C PHE A 223 -0.43 -2.51 9.73
N HIS A 224 -0.52 -1.43 10.52
CA HIS A 224 -1.66 -0.52 10.45
C HIS A 224 -1.77 0.13 9.07
N LYS A 225 -3.00 0.16 8.52
CA LYS A 225 -3.36 0.61 7.16
C LYS A 225 -2.88 -0.28 6.02
N ASP A 226 -2.29 -1.44 6.29
CA ASP A 226 -1.99 -2.40 5.23
C ASP A 226 -3.29 -2.93 4.60
N VAL A 227 -3.22 -3.28 3.31
CA VAL A 227 -4.35 -3.81 2.55
C VAL A 227 -4.04 -5.24 2.15
N ILE A 228 -4.84 -6.17 2.65
CA ILE A 228 -4.81 -7.59 2.30
C ILE A 228 -5.80 -7.81 1.16
N ILE A 229 -5.33 -8.39 0.06
CA ILE A 229 -6.18 -8.67 -1.11
C ILE A 229 -6.61 -10.14 -1.05
N VAL A 230 -7.89 -10.37 -0.81
CA VAL A 230 -8.50 -11.71 -0.88
C VAL A 230 -9.14 -11.88 -2.25
N ARG A 231 -8.49 -12.67 -3.11
CA ARG A 231 -8.87 -12.77 -4.53
C ARG A 231 -10.23 -13.42 -4.73
N ALA A 232 -10.99 -12.94 -5.72
CA ALA A 232 -12.30 -13.48 -6.11
C ALA A 232 -13.36 -13.51 -4.99
N GLN A 233 -13.18 -12.73 -3.93
CA GLN A 233 -14.10 -12.68 -2.77
C GLN A 233 -15.01 -11.44 -2.75
N ALA A 234 -14.88 -10.49 -3.70
CA ALA A 234 -15.79 -9.33 -3.77
C ALA A 234 -17.23 -9.72 -4.17
N GLY A 235 -17.41 -10.91 -4.75
CA GLY A 235 -18.67 -11.41 -5.25
C GLY A 235 -18.56 -11.89 -6.71
N CYS A 236 -19.64 -12.46 -7.21
CA CYS A 236 -19.74 -12.98 -8.56
C CYS A 236 -21.06 -12.53 -9.20
N MET A 237 -20.95 -11.87 -10.35
CA MET A 237 -22.06 -11.62 -11.26
C MET A 237 -22.07 -12.67 -12.40
N PRO A 238 -23.23 -13.00 -12.97
CA PRO A 238 -23.33 -13.89 -14.13
C PRO A 238 -22.54 -13.34 -15.30
N ASP A 239 -21.88 -14.24 -16.03
CA ASP A 239 -21.06 -13.94 -17.21
C ASP A 239 -19.86 -13.00 -16.92
N ALA A 240 -19.56 -12.74 -15.65
CA ALA A 240 -18.51 -11.84 -15.22
C ALA A 240 -17.44 -12.53 -14.36
N THR A 241 -16.19 -12.11 -14.48
CA THR A 241 -15.12 -12.60 -13.59
C THR A 241 -15.30 -12.02 -12.19
N PRO A 242 -15.14 -12.81 -11.11
CA PRO A 242 -15.23 -12.29 -9.74
C PRO A 242 -14.20 -11.20 -9.44
N GLY A 243 -14.62 -10.20 -8.66
CA GLY A 243 -13.77 -9.12 -8.17
C GLY A 243 -13.00 -9.52 -6.90
N ASP A 244 -11.99 -8.74 -6.55
CA ASP A 244 -11.14 -8.96 -5.39
C ASP A 244 -11.61 -8.14 -4.17
N LEU A 245 -11.51 -8.74 -2.97
CA LEU A 245 -11.82 -8.08 -1.72
C LEU A 245 -10.56 -7.43 -1.15
N HIS A 246 -10.56 -6.11 -1.06
CA HIS A 246 -9.51 -5.31 -0.44
C HIS A 246 -9.84 -5.08 1.04
N VAL A 247 -9.13 -5.76 1.91
CA VAL A 247 -9.32 -5.67 3.36
C VAL A 247 -8.26 -4.74 3.95
N GLN A 248 -8.66 -3.54 4.33
CA GLN A 248 -7.79 -2.59 5.01
C GLN A 248 -7.74 -2.90 6.51
N ILE A 249 -6.55 -3.11 7.04
CA ILE A 249 -6.34 -3.49 8.43
C ILE A 249 -6.16 -2.24 9.30
N GLN A 250 -6.99 -2.13 10.33
CA GLN A 250 -6.87 -1.12 11.38
C GLN A 250 -6.41 -1.80 12.66
N VAL A 251 -5.12 -1.73 12.94
CA VAL A 251 -4.57 -2.24 14.21
C VAL A 251 -5.01 -1.31 15.34
N ARG A 252 -5.67 -1.87 16.36
CA ARG A 252 -6.07 -1.15 17.56
C ARG A 252 -4.85 -0.87 18.44
N ASN A 253 -4.80 0.31 19.05
CA ASN A 253 -3.79 0.60 20.06
C ASN A 253 -3.99 -0.33 21.25
N HIS A 254 -2.92 -0.98 21.69
CA HIS A 254 -2.95 -1.81 22.89
C HIS A 254 -2.64 -0.94 24.12
N PRO A 255 -3.32 -1.13 25.26
CA PRO A 255 -3.14 -0.27 26.43
C PRO A 255 -1.72 -0.32 27.00
N LEU A 256 -1.09 -1.51 26.98
CA LEU A 256 0.24 -1.72 27.58
C LEU A 256 1.39 -1.74 26.58
N TYR A 257 1.13 -1.98 25.29
CA TYR A 257 2.17 -2.31 24.32
C TYR A 257 2.08 -1.42 23.09
N GLN A 258 3.21 -0.84 22.73
CA GLN A 258 3.38 -0.15 21.47
C GLN A 258 4.29 -0.98 20.56
N ARG A 259 3.79 -1.34 19.39
CA ARG A 259 4.58 -2.06 18.38
C ARG A 259 5.41 -1.07 17.55
N LYS A 260 6.73 -1.28 17.50
CA LYS A 260 7.63 -0.62 16.55
C LYS A 260 8.33 -1.67 15.69
N GLY A 261 7.90 -1.80 14.43
CA GLY A 261 8.41 -2.86 13.56
C GLY A 261 8.02 -4.25 14.06
N PHE A 262 9.01 -5.04 14.48
CA PHE A 262 8.81 -6.34 15.13
C PHE A 262 9.06 -6.30 16.64
N ASP A 263 9.41 -5.15 17.18
CA ASP A 263 9.71 -5.01 18.60
C ASP A 263 8.52 -4.41 19.34
N PHE A 264 8.42 -4.74 20.62
CA PHE A 264 7.43 -4.17 21.53
C PHE A 264 8.08 -3.20 22.50
N ILE A 265 7.34 -2.14 22.81
CA ILE A 265 7.72 -1.16 23.82
C ILE A 265 6.59 -1.08 24.83
N THR A 266 6.92 -1.20 26.11
CA THR A 266 5.98 -1.02 27.21
C THR A 266 6.58 -0.11 28.27
N LYS A 267 5.73 0.59 29.01
CA LYS A 267 6.12 1.38 30.17
C LYS A 267 5.72 0.60 31.42
N ARG A 268 6.66 0.40 32.34
CA ARG A 268 6.40 -0.31 33.61
C ARG A 268 6.83 0.57 34.77
N GLN A 269 5.89 0.76 35.69
CA GLN A 269 6.15 1.47 36.93
C GLN A 269 6.80 0.54 37.95
N ILE A 270 7.85 1.03 38.59
CA ILE A 270 8.58 0.34 39.66
C ILE A 270 8.70 1.24 40.89
N SER A 271 8.70 0.64 42.08
CA SER A 271 8.90 1.38 43.33
C SER A 271 10.38 1.71 43.55
N LEU A 272 10.65 2.76 44.33
CA LEU A 272 12.01 3.11 44.75
C LEU A 272 12.74 1.95 45.45
N ALA A 273 12.03 1.18 46.27
CA ALA A 273 12.60 0.00 46.92
C ALA A 273 13.08 -1.03 45.87
N HIS A 274 12.21 -1.39 44.92
CA HIS A 274 12.57 -2.35 43.87
C HIS A 274 13.73 -1.84 43.00
N ALA A 275 13.76 -0.55 42.71
CA ALA A 275 14.81 0.07 41.91
C ALA A 275 16.21 0.00 42.57
N LEU A 276 16.27 0.02 43.90
CA LEU A 276 17.50 -0.01 44.68
C LEU A 276 17.90 -1.43 45.14
N THR A 277 16.92 -2.26 45.52
CA THR A 277 17.18 -3.60 46.08
C THR A 277 17.07 -4.72 45.05
N GLY A 278 16.58 -4.44 43.84
CA GLY A 278 16.16 -5.47 42.90
C GLY A 278 14.90 -6.21 43.38
N GLY A 279 14.47 -7.18 42.56
CA GLY A 279 13.29 -8.00 42.81
C GLY A 279 12.74 -8.64 41.54
N GLU A 280 11.48 -9.06 41.61
CA GLU A 280 10.76 -9.65 40.46
C GLU A 280 9.67 -8.71 39.95
N ILE A 281 9.64 -8.47 38.63
CA ILE A 281 8.62 -7.66 37.97
C ILE A 281 7.78 -8.58 37.09
N PRO A 282 6.54 -8.92 37.51
CA PRO A 282 5.64 -9.66 36.65
C PRO A 282 5.10 -8.77 35.53
N LEU A 283 5.08 -9.29 34.32
CA LEU A 283 4.61 -8.62 33.11
C LEU A 283 3.75 -9.58 32.28
N THR A 284 2.51 -9.21 32.01
CA THR A 284 1.63 -9.97 31.10
C THR A 284 1.96 -9.61 29.65
N HIS A 285 2.41 -10.59 28.87
CA HIS A 285 2.75 -10.43 27.46
C HIS A 285 1.51 -10.39 26.55
N VAL A 286 1.68 -10.03 25.27
CA VAL A 286 0.59 -9.81 24.29
C VAL A 286 -0.23 -11.08 24.01
N ASP A 287 0.36 -12.26 24.15
CA ASP A 287 -0.30 -13.57 24.01
C ASP A 287 -1.04 -14.03 25.27
N GLY A 288 -0.89 -13.31 26.38
CA GLY A 288 -1.50 -13.61 27.68
C GLY A 288 -0.59 -14.39 28.65
N ARG A 289 0.64 -14.77 28.26
CA ARG A 289 1.58 -15.41 29.19
C ARG A 289 2.20 -14.41 30.15
N GLU A 290 2.56 -14.86 31.34
CA GLU A 290 3.28 -14.03 32.31
C GLU A 290 4.79 -14.22 32.15
N ILE A 291 5.51 -13.11 32.10
CA ILE A 291 6.97 -13.04 32.08
C ILE A 291 7.40 -12.39 33.38
N VAL A 292 8.27 -13.06 34.12
CA VAL A 292 8.85 -12.51 35.35
C VAL A 292 10.25 -11.99 35.02
N ILE A 293 10.45 -10.68 35.16
CA ILE A 293 11.74 -10.03 34.97
C ILE A 293 12.45 -9.98 36.32
N GLN A 294 13.57 -10.67 36.46
CA GLN A 294 14.39 -10.63 37.66
C GLN A 294 15.44 -9.53 37.54
N THR A 295 15.47 -8.61 38.50
CA THR A 295 16.45 -7.54 38.61
C THR A 295 17.37 -7.81 39.80
N THR A 296 18.68 -7.62 39.61
CA THR A 296 19.64 -7.87 40.68
C THR A 296 19.89 -6.61 41.51
N PRO A 297 20.14 -6.72 42.83
CA PRO A 297 20.48 -5.57 43.68
C PRO A 297 21.78 -4.86 43.28
N ARG A 298 22.59 -5.45 42.39
CA ARG A 298 23.83 -4.83 41.90
C ARG A 298 23.56 -3.75 40.85
N ASP A 299 22.47 -3.87 40.12
CA ASP A 299 22.11 -2.97 39.04
C ASP A 299 21.06 -1.98 39.55
N ILE A 300 21.49 -0.79 39.95
CA ILE A 300 20.58 0.27 40.38
C ILE A 300 19.80 0.77 39.16
N LEU A 301 18.47 0.72 39.25
CA LEU A 301 17.57 1.14 38.18
C LEU A 301 17.11 2.57 38.40
N ASN A 302 17.14 3.38 37.35
CA ASN A 302 16.64 4.75 37.33
C ASN A 302 15.40 4.88 36.45
N SER A 303 14.63 5.95 36.66
CA SER A 303 13.55 6.32 35.74
C SER A 303 14.11 6.55 34.33
N GLY A 304 13.44 6.03 33.31
CA GLY A 304 13.87 6.09 31.91
C GLY A 304 14.86 5.00 31.50
N ASN A 305 15.37 4.16 32.41
CA ASN A 305 16.15 2.99 32.02
C ASN A 305 15.29 2.01 31.22
N VAL A 306 15.93 1.31 30.27
CA VAL A 306 15.25 0.40 29.35
C VAL A 306 15.78 -1.02 29.56
N LEU A 307 14.92 -1.92 30.03
CA LEU A 307 15.24 -3.34 30.11
C LEU A 307 14.93 -4.01 28.76
N LEU A 308 15.90 -4.76 28.25
CA LEU A 308 15.79 -5.48 26.98
C LEU A 308 15.53 -6.97 27.24
N LEU A 309 14.34 -7.44 26.85
CA LEU A 309 14.01 -8.86 26.81
C LEU A 309 14.13 -9.35 25.37
N ARG A 310 15.18 -10.15 25.12
CA ARG A 310 15.46 -10.68 23.78
C ARG A 310 14.50 -11.81 23.41
N GLY A 311 13.99 -11.79 22.18
CA GLY A 311 13.08 -12.83 21.68
C GLY A 311 11.63 -12.72 22.18
N GLU A 312 11.30 -11.66 22.90
CA GLU A 312 9.98 -11.40 23.47
C GLU A 312 9.15 -10.38 22.66
N GLY A 313 9.53 -10.15 21.41
CA GLY A 313 8.80 -9.30 20.45
C GLY A 313 7.92 -10.09 19.48
N MET A 314 7.46 -9.40 18.44
CA MET A 314 6.63 -9.95 17.37
C MET A 314 7.38 -11.04 16.57
N PRO A 315 6.73 -12.16 16.22
CA PRO A 315 7.38 -13.21 15.42
C PRO A 315 7.64 -12.75 13.98
N ARG A 316 8.73 -13.24 13.39
CA ARG A 316 9.11 -13.03 11.99
C ARG A 316 8.86 -14.31 11.18
N ARG A 317 8.84 -14.19 9.85
CA ARG A 317 8.68 -15.35 8.95
C ARG A 317 9.80 -16.37 9.08
N ASP A 318 10.99 -15.92 9.45
CA ASP A 318 12.18 -16.77 9.64
C ASP A 318 12.15 -17.56 10.97
N GLY A 319 11.05 -17.50 11.73
CA GLY A 319 10.90 -18.16 13.04
C GLY A 319 11.55 -17.41 14.20
N THR A 320 12.39 -16.42 13.92
CA THR A 320 12.95 -15.52 14.95
C THR A 320 11.90 -14.56 15.47
N LYS A 321 12.05 -14.11 16.72
CA LYS A 321 11.18 -13.09 17.33
C LYS A 321 11.93 -11.77 17.46
N GLY A 322 11.20 -10.67 17.43
CA GLY A 322 11.72 -9.36 17.84
C GLY A 322 12.03 -9.31 19.34
N ASN A 323 12.31 -8.12 19.84
CA ASN A 323 12.61 -7.90 21.25
C ASN A 323 11.51 -7.08 21.94
N LEU A 324 11.48 -7.16 23.26
CA LEU A 324 10.61 -6.34 24.11
C LEU A 324 11.48 -5.37 24.93
N TYR A 325 11.17 -4.09 24.81
CA TYR A 325 11.81 -3.00 25.54
C TYR A 325 10.85 -2.52 26.63
N VAL A 326 11.27 -2.65 27.88
CA VAL A 326 10.51 -2.20 29.04
C VAL A 326 11.14 -0.91 29.56
N VAL A 327 10.47 0.21 29.32
CA VAL A 327 10.87 1.52 29.85
C VAL A 327 10.38 1.63 31.28
N LEU A 328 11.31 1.81 32.21
CA LEU A 328 11.01 1.90 33.63
C LEU A 328 10.60 3.33 33.98
N ASP A 329 9.54 3.44 34.77
CA ASP A 329 9.08 4.70 35.36
C ASP A 329 9.12 4.57 36.89
N LEU A 330 9.91 5.42 37.54
CA LEU A 330 10.14 5.32 38.97
C LEU A 330 9.02 6.02 39.74
N GLN A 331 8.25 5.25 40.50
CA GLN A 331 7.27 5.81 41.42
C GLN A 331 7.92 6.20 42.74
N MET A 332 7.98 7.51 42.97
CA MET A 332 8.42 8.07 44.25
C MET A 332 7.30 7.94 45.30
N PRO A 333 7.64 7.66 46.57
CA PRO A 333 6.65 7.64 47.63
C PRO A 333 6.06 9.05 47.84
N HIS A 334 4.73 9.15 47.98
CA HIS A 334 4.05 10.43 48.18
C HIS A 334 4.31 11.05 49.56
N THR A 335 4.56 10.23 50.58
CA THR A 335 4.84 10.67 51.95
C THR A 335 5.92 9.80 52.58
N LEU A 336 6.74 10.42 53.44
CA LEU A 336 7.80 9.75 54.20
C LEU A 336 7.77 10.22 55.64
N SER A 337 7.85 9.29 56.59
CA SER A 337 7.95 9.61 58.02
C SER A 337 9.29 10.26 58.36
N MET A 338 9.34 11.05 59.43
CA MET A 338 10.57 11.71 59.88
C MET A 338 11.67 10.72 60.28
N GLU A 339 11.30 9.51 60.72
CA GLU A 339 12.25 8.44 61.04
C GLU A 339 12.92 7.90 59.78
N HIS A 340 12.12 7.55 58.76
CA HIS A 340 12.64 7.06 57.48
C HIS A 340 13.50 8.12 56.75
N GLN A 341 13.15 9.41 56.87
CA GLN A 341 13.97 10.49 56.32
C GLN A 341 15.35 10.58 56.97
N LYS A 342 15.44 10.39 58.30
CA LYS A 342 16.73 10.37 59.01
C LYS A 342 17.59 9.20 58.55
N GLU A 343 17.00 8.03 58.36
CA GLU A 343 17.71 6.85 57.85
C GLU A 343 18.19 7.05 56.41
N LEU A 344 17.33 7.59 55.54
CA LEU A 344 17.71 7.91 54.16
C LEU A 344 18.84 8.95 54.09
N LYS A 345 18.84 9.96 54.97
CA LYS A 345 19.96 10.93 55.06
C LYS A 345 21.27 10.28 55.47
N LYS A 346 21.24 9.26 56.34
CA LYS A 346 22.45 8.50 56.71
C LYS A 346 22.99 7.69 55.52
N ILE A 347 22.10 7.14 54.68
CA ILE A 347 22.48 6.28 53.54
C ILE A 347 22.91 7.11 52.32
N LEU A 348 22.14 8.13 51.95
CA LEU A 348 22.32 8.90 50.71
C LEU A 348 23.18 10.16 50.90
N GLY A 349 23.49 10.53 52.15
CA GLY A 349 24.19 11.76 52.49
C GLY A 349 23.29 12.99 52.54
N GLU A 350 23.89 14.13 52.90
CA GLU A 350 23.18 15.42 52.90
C GLU A 350 23.13 16.00 51.48
N PRO A 351 22.02 16.64 51.09
CA PRO A 351 21.94 17.30 49.79
C PRO A 351 23.02 18.38 49.68
N SER A 352 23.76 18.37 48.56
CA SER A 352 24.83 19.34 48.30
C SER A 352 24.26 20.77 48.32
N MET A 353 24.57 21.51 49.38
CA MET A 353 24.32 22.94 49.42
C MET A 353 25.45 23.64 48.65
N LYS A 354 25.12 24.22 47.48
CA LYS A 354 26.05 25.17 46.83
C LYS A 354 26.32 26.32 47.83
N PRO A 355 27.55 26.84 47.90
CA PRO A 355 27.88 27.91 48.84
C PRO A 355 26.91 29.08 48.65
N PRO A 356 26.42 29.68 49.76
CA PRO A 356 25.41 30.71 49.69
C PRO A 356 25.93 31.87 48.85
N VAL A 357 25.23 32.18 47.76
CA VAL A 357 25.48 33.41 47.00
C VAL A 357 25.05 34.55 47.93
N ALA A 358 25.92 35.54 48.14
CA ALA A 358 25.81 36.57 49.18
C ALA A 358 24.60 37.54 49.06
N SER A 359 23.62 37.23 48.20
CA SER A 359 22.46 38.07 47.88
C SER A 359 21.18 37.26 47.62
N GLN A 360 20.90 36.22 48.42
CA GLN A 360 19.76 35.34 48.17
C GLN A 360 18.47 35.79 48.87
N GLN A 361 17.51 36.32 48.10
CA GLN A 361 16.09 36.23 48.45
C GLN A 361 15.68 34.76 48.43
N ILE A 362 15.57 34.13 49.61
CA ILE A 362 15.06 32.76 49.74
C ILE A 362 13.56 32.80 49.42
N ARG A 363 13.15 32.16 48.33
CA ARG A 363 11.75 31.96 47.97
C ARG A 363 11.41 30.49 48.19
N SER A 364 10.35 30.23 48.97
CA SER A 364 9.82 28.89 49.16
C SER A 364 8.79 28.63 48.07
N PRO A 365 9.07 27.76 47.08
CA PRO A 365 8.09 27.45 46.06
C PRO A 365 6.95 26.61 46.64
N GLU A 366 5.73 26.87 46.18
CA GLU A 366 4.60 25.96 46.35
C GLU A 366 4.69 24.85 45.29
N ILE A 367 4.45 23.60 45.70
CA ILE A 367 4.44 22.47 44.76
C ILE A 367 3.09 22.48 44.04
N VAL A 368 3.10 22.87 42.77
CA VAL A 368 1.91 22.81 41.93
C VAL A 368 1.71 21.35 41.48
N PRO A 369 0.56 20.71 41.76
CA PRO A 369 0.35 19.27 41.54
C PRO A 369 0.09 18.89 40.06
N VAL A 370 0.43 19.75 39.10
CA VAL A 370 0.15 19.52 37.67
C VAL A 370 1.29 18.68 37.07
N LEU A 371 0.95 17.66 36.28
CA LEU A 371 1.93 16.85 35.55
C LEU A 371 2.73 17.75 34.61
N SER A 372 4.05 17.54 34.51
CA SER A 372 4.94 18.41 33.73
C SER A 372 4.51 18.57 32.28
N GLU A 373 3.95 17.52 31.66
CA GLU A 373 3.44 17.58 30.28
C GLU A 373 2.20 18.51 30.16
N GLU A 374 1.27 18.43 31.11
CA GLU A 374 0.10 19.32 31.16
C GLU A 374 0.46 20.77 31.51
N PHE A 375 1.52 21.00 32.28
CA PHE A 375 1.99 22.33 32.68
C PHE A 375 2.55 23.15 31.51
N PHE A 376 3.18 22.51 30.53
CA PHE A 376 3.77 23.18 29.37
C PHE A 376 2.84 23.23 28.14
N GLU A 377 1.98 22.21 27.95
CA GLU A 377 1.05 22.18 26.80
C GLU A 377 -0.20 23.03 27.02
N ASN A 378 -0.72 23.05 28.26
CA ASN A 378 -1.76 23.99 28.63
C ASN A 378 -1.07 25.17 29.29
N LYS A 379 -1.22 26.40 28.74
CA LYS A 379 -0.97 27.62 29.51
C LYS A 379 -1.76 27.48 30.80
N SER A 380 -1.10 27.07 31.88
CA SER A 380 -1.77 26.78 33.15
C SER A 380 -2.63 28.00 33.52
N PRO A 381 -3.80 27.82 34.16
CA PRO A 381 -4.60 28.94 34.65
C PRO A 381 -3.80 29.92 35.53
N GLU A 382 -2.65 29.52 36.06
CA GLU A 382 -1.68 30.43 36.69
C GLU A 382 -1.01 31.41 35.72
N TRP A 383 -0.64 30.97 34.51
CA TRP A 383 -0.10 31.86 33.47
C TRP A 383 -1.14 32.86 33.00
N ALA A 384 -2.41 32.45 32.87
CA ALA A 384 -3.51 33.36 32.55
C ALA A 384 -3.72 34.43 33.64
N LYS A 385 -3.54 34.06 34.92
CA LYS A 385 -3.54 35.02 36.03
C LYS A 385 -2.37 35.99 35.93
N ILE A 386 -1.14 35.50 35.71
CA ILE A 386 0.07 36.35 35.61
C ILE A 386 0.00 37.30 34.40
N GLU A 387 -0.49 36.85 33.25
CA GLU A 387 -0.72 37.70 32.07
C GLU A 387 -1.78 38.79 32.33
N SER A 388 -2.78 38.52 33.17
CA SER A 388 -3.81 39.51 33.54
C SER A 388 -3.34 40.56 34.57
N THR A 389 -2.33 40.24 35.38
CA THR A 389 -1.74 41.18 36.37
C THR A 389 -0.59 42.01 35.81
N ALA A 390 -0.02 41.63 34.65
CA ALA A 390 1.05 42.37 33.97
C ALA A 390 0.54 43.60 33.17
N GLY A 391 -0.51 44.25 33.67
CA GLY A 391 -1.09 45.47 33.11
C GLY A 391 -0.47 46.72 33.69
N GLU A 392 0.85 46.89 33.56
CA GLU A 392 1.54 48.19 33.69
C GLU A 392 3.02 48.01 33.26
N ILE A 393 3.26 47.93 31.95
CA ILE A 393 4.60 48.05 31.37
C ILE A 393 4.68 49.43 30.71
N SER A 394 5.62 50.25 31.18
CA SER A 394 5.94 51.58 30.67
C SER A 394 6.15 51.60 29.15
N PRO A 395 5.79 52.69 28.44
CA PRO A 395 5.89 52.75 26.99
C PRO A 395 7.36 52.76 26.56
N GLY A 396 7.80 51.70 25.86
CA GLY A 396 9.14 51.64 25.29
C GLY A 396 9.75 50.25 25.04
N MET A 397 9.08 49.15 25.40
CA MET A 397 9.58 47.80 25.12
C MET A 397 8.67 47.06 24.14
N GLU A 398 9.18 46.79 22.94
CA GLU A 398 8.53 45.91 21.96
C GLU A 398 8.46 44.48 22.48
N LYS A 399 7.29 43.84 22.30
CA LYS A 399 7.08 42.43 22.61
C LYS A 399 7.86 41.58 21.60
N ILE A 400 8.86 40.84 22.05
CA ILE A 400 9.46 39.78 21.25
C ILE A 400 8.46 38.61 21.21
N SER A 401 7.86 38.34 20.05
CA SER A 401 6.99 37.19 19.84
C SER A 401 7.82 35.90 19.71
N ASN A 402 7.29 34.80 20.24
CA ASN A 402 7.90 33.48 20.29
C ASN A 402 7.90 32.70 18.95
N ASP A 403 7.63 33.36 17.82
CA ASP A 403 7.52 32.70 16.50
C ASP A 403 8.89 32.34 15.88
N SER A 404 10.00 32.61 16.57
CA SER A 404 11.36 32.45 16.03
C SER A 404 12.00 31.07 16.24
N TYR A 405 11.34 30.10 16.88
CA TYR A 405 11.91 28.77 17.13
C TYR A 405 11.43 27.63 16.19
N ALA A 406 10.61 27.94 15.18
CA ALA A 406 9.93 26.92 14.38
C ALA A 406 10.44 26.79 12.93
N HIS A 407 11.76 26.87 12.66
CA HIS A 407 12.28 26.49 11.34
C HIS A 407 13.66 25.82 11.40
N GLY A 408 13.66 24.48 11.39
CA GLY A 408 14.80 23.63 11.05
C GLY A 408 14.36 22.55 10.06
N GLN A 409 14.67 22.75 8.78
CA GLN A 409 14.39 21.80 7.68
C GLN A 409 15.34 20.60 7.71
N SER A 410 14.85 19.41 7.35
CA SER A 410 15.65 18.43 6.60
C SER A 410 14.78 17.61 5.65
N ALA A 411 15.17 17.62 4.37
CA ALA A 411 14.58 16.86 3.27
C ALA A 411 15.42 15.59 3.02
N GLY A 412 14.80 14.48 2.61
CA GLY A 412 15.54 13.25 2.31
C GLY A 412 14.76 12.02 1.79
N ARG A 413 14.18 12.15 0.60
CA ARG A 413 13.99 11.18 -0.51
C ARG A 413 13.59 9.68 -0.31
N GLN A 414 12.65 9.30 -1.18
CA GLN A 414 12.02 8.01 -1.52
C GLN A 414 12.95 6.80 -1.83
N ARG A 415 12.45 5.58 -1.55
CA ARG A 415 12.12 4.52 -2.56
C ARG A 415 11.52 3.27 -1.89
N ARG A 416 10.35 2.79 -2.34
CA ARG A 416 9.81 1.45 -2.04
C ARG A 416 9.68 0.63 -3.33
N ARG A 417 10.27 -0.57 -3.32
CA ARG A 417 10.11 -1.63 -4.33
C ARG A 417 8.93 -2.52 -3.92
N SER A 418 8.08 -2.85 -4.89
CA SER A 418 6.99 -3.83 -4.74
C SER A 418 7.47 -5.20 -5.22
N SER A 419 7.16 -6.25 -4.46
CA SER A 419 7.36 -7.65 -4.83
C SER A 419 6.02 -8.27 -5.23
N LYS A 420 5.99 -8.90 -6.40
CA LYS A 420 4.84 -9.64 -6.96
C LYS A 420 4.98 -11.11 -6.59
N THR A 421 3.99 -11.68 -5.91
CA THR A 421 3.79 -13.13 -5.82
C THR A 421 2.60 -13.54 -6.69
N LYS A 422 2.88 -14.41 -7.67
CA LYS A 422 1.90 -15.03 -8.56
C LYS A 422 1.21 -16.18 -7.82
N GLY A 423 -0.12 -16.18 -7.84
CA GLY A 423 -0.94 -17.32 -7.42
C GLY A 423 -2.10 -17.45 -8.42
N SER A 424 -2.33 -18.65 -8.92
CA SER A 424 -3.29 -19.02 -9.96
C SER A 424 -4.73 -18.69 -9.57
N ARG A 425 -5.57 -18.44 -10.59
CA ARG A 425 -6.86 -17.72 -10.49
C ARG A 425 -8.09 -18.61 -10.66
N THR A 426 -7.94 -19.91 -10.52
CA THR A 426 -8.95 -20.88 -10.95
C THR A 426 -9.15 -21.93 -9.85
N GLN A 427 -10.06 -21.71 -8.89
CA GLN A 427 -10.65 -22.85 -8.14
C GLN A 427 -11.78 -22.53 -7.14
N ALA A 428 -12.20 -21.27 -6.91
CA ALA A 428 -13.09 -20.98 -5.77
C ALA A 428 -14.60 -20.88 -6.07
N CYS A 429 -15.11 -21.38 -7.19
CA CYS A 429 -16.53 -21.21 -7.57
C CYS A 429 -17.40 -22.48 -7.55
N GLU A 430 -16.90 -23.62 -7.08
CA GLU A 430 -17.68 -24.87 -7.16
C GLU A 430 -18.25 -25.40 -5.84
N THR A 431 -18.06 -24.75 -4.69
CA THR A 431 -18.67 -25.25 -3.44
C THR A 431 -19.08 -24.12 -2.49
N ALA A 432 -20.39 -23.81 -2.44
CA ALA A 432 -21.09 -23.18 -1.31
C ALA A 432 -22.64 -23.30 -1.40
#